data_AF-A0A1B1HZS9-F1
#
_entry.id   AF-A0A1B1HZS9-F1
#
_cell.length_a   1.000
_cell.length_b   1.000
_cell.length_c   1.000
_cell.angle_alpha   90.00
_cell.angle_beta   90.00
_cell.angle_gamma   90.00
#
_symmetry.space_group_name_H-M   'P 1'
#
loop_
_entity.id
_entity.type
_entity.pdbx_description
1 polymer ?
#
loop_
_entity_poly.entity_id
_entity_poly.type
_entity_poly.pdbx_seq_one_letter_code
_entity_poly.pdbx_strand_id
1 'polypeptide(L)'
;MRPPYQKPPAALIAKIRRYIAEHLQDAADHLADEPHEILRRTPPLFEGEQRRRDLHHGRPPKEAALGAGVAVFGILPPGMGEHLGSLFSRLKSKLNKVDETFSERLLRLIDESGMTDVEAYKRAGVDRKLFSKIRKDKHYQPGYRLVYAFIFALRLNIDTARDLLASAGYTISHARRFDIIMEVCIKDGCNIDTVNDVLYEMGLEVLCGAKN
;
A
#
# COMPACT_ATOMS: atom_id res chain seq x y z
N MET A 1 12.32 24.33 -5.87
CA MET A 1 11.25 25.32 -6.08
C MET A 1 9.94 24.64 -5.78
N ARG A 2 9.17 25.10 -4.78
CA ARG A 2 7.77 24.67 -4.67
C ARG A 2 7.05 25.16 -5.94
N PRO A 3 6.20 24.36 -6.58
CA PRO A 3 5.23 24.95 -7.51
C PRO A 3 4.46 26.04 -6.74
N PRO A 4 4.22 27.21 -7.33
CA PRO A 4 3.45 28.25 -6.67
C PRO A 4 2.09 27.68 -6.28
N TYR A 5 1.64 27.93 -5.04
CA TYR A 5 0.31 27.53 -4.58
C TYR A 5 -0.73 27.94 -5.61
N GLN A 6 -1.56 27.00 -6.02
CA GLN A 6 -2.70 27.26 -6.88
C GLN A 6 -3.96 27.01 -6.07
N LYS A 7 -4.89 27.97 -6.09
CA LYS A 7 -6.14 27.81 -5.36
C LYS A 7 -6.87 26.55 -5.84
N PRO A 8 -7.13 25.56 -4.96
CA PRO A 8 -7.85 24.36 -5.36
C PRO A 8 -9.25 24.68 -5.89
N PRO A 9 -9.84 23.78 -6.70
CA PRO A 9 -11.22 23.94 -7.14
C PRO A 9 -12.17 24.14 -5.95
N ALA A 10 -12.94 25.22 -5.95
CA ALA A 10 -13.82 25.57 -4.82
C ALA A 10 -14.83 24.45 -4.50
N ALA A 11 -15.30 23.73 -5.52
CA ALA A 11 -16.19 22.57 -5.35
C ALA A 11 -15.52 21.42 -4.57
N LEU A 12 -14.23 21.17 -4.77
CA LEU A 12 -13.48 20.15 -4.04
C LEU A 12 -13.33 20.54 -2.57
N ILE A 13 -12.95 21.80 -2.30
CA ILE A 13 -12.85 22.31 -0.92
C ILE A 13 -14.20 22.26 -0.21
N ALA A 14 -15.29 22.65 -0.89
CA ALA A 14 -16.63 22.58 -0.33
C ALA A 14 -17.04 21.12 -0.03
N LYS A 15 -16.74 20.18 -0.93
CA LYS A 15 -16.99 18.75 -0.73
C LYS A 15 -16.24 18.20 0.48
N ILE A 16 -14.96 18.53 0.62
CA ILE A 16 -14.12 18.13 1.75
C ILE A 16 -14.68 18.72 3.06
N ARG A 17 -14.96 20.03 3.10
CA ARG A 17 -15.54 20.68 4.28
C ARG A 17 -16.86 20.07 4.70
N ARG A 18 -17.75 19.78 3.73
CA ARG A 18 -19.02 19.11 3.99
C ARG A 18 -18.81 17.71 4.58
N TYR A 19 -17.93 16.91 3.98
CA TYR A 19 -17.66 15.56 4.45
C TYR A 19 -17.08 15.55 5.86
N ILE A 20 -16.13 16.45 6.15
CA ILE A 20 -15.59 16.63 7.50
C ILE A 20 -16.69 17.03 8.49
N ALA A 21 -17.56 17.99 8.15
CA ALA A 21 -18.64 18.42 9.04
C ALA A 21 -19.67 17.30 9.32
N GLU A 22 -19.91 16.41 8.35
CA GLU A 22 -20.83 15.27 8.52
C GLU A 22 -20.22 14.14 9.37
N HIS A 23 -18.90 13.94 9.34
CA HIS A 23 -18.25 12.78 9.94
C HIS A 23 -17.40 13.10 11.19
N LEU A 24 -17.04 14.36 11.42
CA LEU A 24 -16.34 14.82 12.61
C LEU A 24 -17.24 15.77 13.40
N GLN A 25 -18.00 15.22 14.36
CA GLN A 25 -18.99 16.01 15.11
C GLN A 25 -18.41 16.95 16.18
N ASP A 26 -17.21 16.73 16.72
CA ASP A 26 -16.62 17.63 17.75
C ASP A 26 -15.09 17.47 17.86
N ALA A 27 -14.31 18.12 16.99
CA ALA A 27 -12.84 18.15 17.13
C ALA A 27 -12.29 19.58 17.10
N ALA A 28 -12.94 20.46 17.86
CA ALA A 28 -12.41 21.79 18.13
C ALA A 28 -11.12 21.74 18.97
N ASP A 29 -10.85 20.64 19.68
CA ASP A 29 -9.70 20.54 20.57
C ASP A 29 -8.62 19.61 20.03
N HIS A 30 -7.61 20.24 19.42
CA HIS A 30 -6.20 19.84 19.42
C HIS A 30 -5.86 18.38 19.81
N LEU A 31 -6.15 17.42 18.94
CA LEU A 31 -5.23 16.30 18.77
C LEU A 31 -4.28 16.72 17.66
N ALA A 32 -3.03 17.00 18.02
CA ALA A 32 -1.94 16.99 17.05
C ALA A 32 -2.14 15.76 16.16
N ASP A 33 -2.11 15.96 14.85
CA ASP A 33 -2.50 14.99 13.81
C ASP A 33 -1.48 13.84 13.71
N GLU A 34 -1.08 13.29 14.86
CA GLU A 34 -0.15 12.18 15.03
C GLU A 34 -0.75 10.93 14.39
N PRO A 35 0.02 10.22 13.56
CA PRO A 35 -0.47 9.02 12.90
C PRO A 35 -0.89 7.98 13.94
N HIS A 36 -2.05 7.35 13.74
CA HIS A 36 -2.38 6.10 14.41
C HIS A 36 -1.45 5.00 13.86
N GLU A 37 -0.23 4.95 14.39
CA GLU A 37 0.54 3.72 14.38
C GLU A 37 -0.24 2.74 15.26
N ILE A 38 -0.80 1.68 14.67
CA ILE A 38 -1.44 0.62 15.45
C ILE A 38 -0.39 0.16 16.46
N LEU A 39 -0.66 0.39 17.75
CA LEU A 39 0.19 0.11 18.90
C LEU A 39 1.06 -1.12 18.62
N ARG A 40 2.38 -0.91 18.49
CA ARG A 40 3.38 -1.95 18.29
C ARG A 40 3.30 -2.93 19.47
N ARG A 41 2.43 -3.94 19.38
CA ARG A 41 2.67 -5.19 20.08
C ARG A 41 3.83 -5.82 19.34
N THR A 42 5.02 -5.73 19.92
CA THR A 42 6.05 -6.73 19.67
C THR A 42 5.33 -8.08 19.78
N PRO A 43 5.25 -8.89 18.71
CA PRO A 43 4.91 -10.29 18.89
C PRO A 43 5.89 -10.79 19.97
N PRO A 44 5.44 -11.52 21.01
CA PRO A 44 6.38 -12.21 21.87
C PRO A 44 7.38 -12.91 20.96
N LEU A 45 8.67 -12.72 21.20
CA LEU A 45 9.73 -13.52 20.61
C LEU A 45 9.31 -14.97 20.82
N PHE A 46 8.76 -15.59 19.78
CA PHE A 46 8.52 -17.02 19.81
C PHE A 46 9.91 -17.62 19.72
N GLU A 47 10.51 -17.90 20.89
CA GLU A 47 11.66 -18.78 21.02
C GLU A 47 11.25 -20.16 20.50
N GLY A 48 11.39 -20.35 19.19
CA GLY A 48 10.97 -21.55 18.49
C GLY A 48 11.77 -21.86 17.22
N GLU A 49 12.86 -21.15 16.97
CA GLU A 49 13.80 -21.47 15.88
C GLU A 49 15.00 -22.27 16.40
N GLN A 50 14.78 -23.52 16.81
CA GLN A 50 15.93 -24.41 17.06
C GLN A 50 15.73 -25.89 16.75
N ARG A 51 14.80 -26.28 15.88
CA ARG A 51 14.66 -27.69 15.46
C ARG A 51 14.22 -27.90 14.01
N ARG A 52 14.81 -27.22 13.03
CA ARG A 52 14.61 -27.58 11.60
C ARG A 52 15.85 -27.52 10.71
N ARG A 53 17.03 -27.29 11.29
CA ARG A 53 18.28 -27.72 10.64
C ARG A 53 18.60 -29.09 11.22
N ASP A 54 19.11 -29.97 10.37
CA ASP A 54 19.49 -31.36 10.63
C ASP A 54 18.40 -32.40 10.35
N LEU A 55 18.09 -32.65 9.07
CA LEU A 55 17.83 -34.04 8.62
C LEU A 55 18.01 -34.18 7.10
N HIS A 56 19.19 -34.69 6.76
CA HIS A 56 19.54 -35.60 5.66
C HIS A 56 19.54 -35.13 4.20
N HIS A 57 20.78 -34.92 3.74
CA HIS A 57 21.30 -35.39 2.46
C HIS A 57 20.81 -36.82 2.15
N GLY A 58 20.01 -36.97 1.10
CA GLY A 58 19.47 -38.25 0.65
C GLY A 58 19.08 -38.18 -0.82
N ARG A 59 19.82 -38.91 -1.65
CA ARG A 59 19.62 -39.19 -3.08
C ARG A 59 18.13 -39.45 -3.43
N PRO A 60 17.58 -38.93 -4.55
CA PRO A 60 16.23 -39.28 -4.96
C PRO A 60 16.18 -40.75 -5.43
N PRO A 61 15.27 -41.59 -4.90
CA PRO A 61 14.95 -42.88 -5.52
C PRO A 61 13.97 -42.69 -6.67
N LYS A 62 14.15 -43.54 -7.69
CA LYS A 62 13.38 -43.62 -8.93
C LYS A 62 11.90 -43.98 -8.70
N GLU A 63 11.12 -43.63 -9.71
CA GLU A 63 9.72 -43.98 -10.00
C GLU A 63 9.19 -45.26 -9.32
N ALA A 64 8.04 -45.12 -8.65
CA ALA A 64 7.06 -46.19 -8.45
C ALA A 64 5.68 -45.55 -8.20
N ALA A 65 4.66 -46.20 -8.76
CA ALA A 65 3.30 -45.72 -8.96
C ALA A 65 2.34 -45.90 -7.75
N LEU A 66 1.12 -45.36 -7.91
CA LEU A 66 -0.16 -45.66 -7.23
C LEU A 66 -0.33 -45.11 -5.79
N GLY A 67 -1.23 -44.16 -5.50
CA GLY A 67 -2.72 -44.23 -5.45
C GLY A 67 -3.16 -44.27 -3.96
N ALA A 68 -4.19 -43.65 -3.40
CA ALA A 68 -5.43 -43.02 -3.87
C ALA A 68 -6.08 -42.20 -2.71
N GLY A 69 -7.03 -41.30 -3.04
CA GLY A 69 -8.06 -40.74 -2.14
C GLY A 69 -8.06 -39.21 -2.09
N VAL A 70 -8.90 -38.46 -2.81
CA VAL A 70 -10.29 -38.67 -3.25
C VAL A 70 -10.40 -38.36 -4.74
N ALA A 71 -10.71 -39.40 -5.53
CA ALA A 71 -11.04 -39.26 -6.94
C ALA A 71 -12.54 -38.95 -7.07
N VAL A 72 -12.90 -37.68 -7.30
CA VAL A 72 -14.15 -37.37 -8.01
C VAL A 72 -13.84 -37.48 -9.50
N PHE A 73 -13.53 -38.70 -9.94
CA PHE A 73 -13.41 -39.04 -11.36
C PHE A 73 -14.82 -39.36 -11.85
N GLY A 74 -15.42 -38.45 -12.63
CA GLY A 74 -16.67 -38.78 -13.32
C GLY A 74 -17.49 -37.64 -13.91
N ILE A 75 -17.32 -36.38 -13.47
CA ILE A 75 -18.10 -35.25 -14.01
C ILE A 75 -17.24 -33.99 -14.04
N LEU A 76 -16.13 -34.01 -14.77
CA LEU A 76 -15.47 -32.75 -15.16
C LEU A 76 -15.38 -32.72 -16.69
N PRO A 77 -16.08 -31.79 -17.35
CA PRO A 77 -16.06 -31.70 -18.80
C PRO A 77 -14.61 -31.51 -19.32
N PRO A 78 -14.26 -32.10 -20.47
CA PRO A 78 -12.94 -31.92 -21.07
C PRO A 78 -12.66 -30.43 -21.31
N GLY A 79 -11.52 -29.94 -20.82
CA GLY A 79 -11.10 -28.52 -20.89
C GLY A 79 -11.07 -27.77 -19.55
N MET A 80 -11.64 -28.33 -18.48
CA MET A 80 -11.74 -27.64 -17.19
C MET A 80 -10.45 -27.69 -16.35
N GLY A 81 -9.55 -28.64 -16.63
CA GLY A 81 -8.24 -28.78 -15.95
C GLY A 81 -7.27 -27.63 -16.25
N GLU A 82 -7.25 -27.12 -17.49
CA GLU A 82 -6.44 -25.97 -17.87
C GLU A 82 -6.98 -24.67 -17.26
N HIS A 83 -8.30 -24.53 -17.23
CA HIS A 83 -8.99 -23.39 -16.62
C HIS A 83 -8.73 -23.33 -15.11
N LEU A 84 -8.82 -24.45 -14.40
CA LEU A 84 -8.49 -24.54 -12.97
C LEU A 84 -7.00 -24.27 -12.69
N GLY A 85 -6.10 -24.74 -13.56
CA GLY A 85 -4.66 -24.45 -13.45
C GLY A 85 -4.33 -22.96 -13.57
N SER A 86 -5.00 -22.25 -14.50
CA SER A 86 -4.90 -20.79 -14.66
C SER A 86 -5.46 -20.05 -13.44
N LEU A 87 -6.61 -20.48 -12.91
CA LEU A 87 -7.20 -19.90 -11.70
C LEU A 87 -6.33 -20.14 -10.47
N PHE A 88 -5.77 -21.34 -10.28
CA PHE A 88 -4.85 -21.64 -9.18
C PHE A 88 -3.57 -20.82 -9.28
N SER A 89 -3.04 -20.61 -10.50
CA SER A 89 -1.85 -19.77 -10.72
C SER A 89 -2.14 -18.29 -10.42
N ARG A 90 -3.32 -17.79 -10.81
CA ARG A 90 -3.82 -16.44 -10.45
C ARG A 90 -4.06 -16.29 -8.94
N LEU A 91 -4.59 -17.32 -8.29
CA LEU A 91 -4.80 -17.32 -6.83
C LEU A 91 -3.47 -17.38 -6.08
N LYS A 92 -2.55 -18.29 -6.48
CA LYS A 92 -1.23 -18.42 -5.86
C LYS A 92 -0.41 -17.15 -6.03
N SER A 93 -0.45 -16.51 -7.20
CA SER A 93 0.18 -15.20 -7.41
C SER A 93 -0.49 -14.08 -6.61
N LYS A 94 -1.80 -14.15 -6.32
CA LYS A 94 -2.47 -13.22 -5.38
C LYS A 94 -2.14 -13.51 -3.92
N LEU A 95 -2.02 -14.77 -3.52
CA LEU A 95 -1.70 -15.18 -2.15
C LEU A 95 -0.24 -14.86 -1.79
N ASN A 96 0.70 -15.05 -2.73
CA ASN A 96 2.08 -14.62 -2.53
C ASN A 96 2.23 -13.10 -2.35
N LYS A 97 1.22 -12.30 -2.74
CA LYS A 97 1.20 -10.83 -2.54
C LYS A 97 0.75 -10.41 -1.14
N VAL A 98 0.32 -11.34 -0.30
CA VAL A 98 -0.19 -11.05 1.05
C VAL A 98 0.95 -10.79 2.04
N ASP A 99 2.12 -11.38 1.81
CA ASP A 99 3.31 -11.23 2.67
C ASP A 99 4.33 -10.19 2.15
N GLU A 100 3.95 -9.38 1.15
CA GLU A 100 4.82 -8.35 0.59
C GLU A 100 5.09 -7.24 1.63
N THR A 101 6.36 -6.90 1.79
CA THR A 101 6.75 -5.67 2.50
C THR A 101 6.30 -4.43 1.74
N PHE A 102 6.26 -3.27 2.40
CA PHE A 102 6.02 -1.98 1.74
C PHE A 102 6.93 -1.78 0.53
N SER A 103 8.24 -1.98 0.67
CA SER A 103 9.22 -1.76 -0.39
C SER A 103 8.93 -2.66 -1.60
N GLU A 104 8.68 -3.95 -1.38
CA GLU A 104 8.37 -4.90 -2.46
C GLU A 104 7.07 -4.54 -3.18
N ARG A 105 6.01 -4.23 -2.41
CA ARG A 105 4.71 -3.86 -2.97
C ARG A 105 4.81 -2.58 -3.79
N LEU A 106 5.52 -1.57 -3.28
CA LEU A 106 5.72 -0.30 -3.98
C LEU A 106 6.46 -0.50 -5.30
N LEU A 107 7.57 -1.23 -5.31
CA LEU A 107 8.34 -1.49 -6.53
C LEU A 107 7.52 -2.26 -7.56
N ARG A 108 6.75 -3.28 -7.12
CA ARG A 108 5.81 -3.98 -8.00
C ARG A 108 4.76 -3.04 -8.60
N LEU A 109 4.19 -2.14 -7.81
CA LEU A 109 3.20 -1.18 -8.30
C LEU A 109 3.81 -0.18 -9.29
N ILE A 110 5.07 0.21 -9.10
CA ILE A 110 5.82 1.04 -10.07
C ILE A 110 5.94 0.28 -11.40
N ASP A 111 6.41 -0.97 -11.36
CA ASP A 111 6.54 -1.81 -12.55
C ASP A 111 5.19 -2.06 -13.25
N GLU A 112 4.14 -2.40 -12.49
CA GLU A 112 2.77 -2.62 -12.99
C GLU A 112 2.17 -1.36 -13.61
N SER A 113 2.57 -0.16 -13.13
CA SER A 113 2.14 1.12 -13.70
C SER A 113 2.88 1.51 -15.00
N GLY A 114 3.94 0.76 -15.37
CA GLY A 114 4.79 1.06 -16.50
C GLY A 114 5.68 2.31 -16.31
N MET A 115 5.80 2.83 -15.09
CA MET A 115 6.68 3.94 -14.76
C MET A 115 8.08 3.43 -14.43
N THR A 116 9.10 4.22 -14.76
CA THR A 116 10.45 3.97 -14.25
C THR A 116 10.55 4.39 -12.78
N ASP A 117 11.47 3.77 -12.03
CA ASP A 117 11.87 4.22 -10.68
C ASP A 117 12.08 5.74 -10.61
N VAL A 118 12.72 6.30 -11.64
CA VAL A 118 13.06 7.73 -11.74
C VAL A 118 11.83 8.61 -11.86
N GLU A 119 10.87 8.21 -12.69
CA GLU A 119 9.61 8.93 -12.84
C GLU A 119 8.79 8.84 -11.55
N ALA A 120 8.71 7.66 -10.94
CA ALA A 120 7.93 7.44 -9.74
C ALA A 120 8.38 8.33 -8.57
N TYR A 121 9.68 8.32 -8.20
CA TYR A 121 10.13 9.14 -7.06
C TYR A 121 10.09 10.64 -7.37
N LYS A 122 10.33 11.06 -8.62
CA LYS A 122 10.24 12.47 -9.00
C LYS A 122 8.80 12.96 -8.91
N ARG A 123 7.85 12.17 -9.40
CA ARG A 123 6.42 12.49 -9.36
C ARG A 123 5.86 12.47 -7.94
N ALA A 124 6.42 11.64 -7.06
CA ALA A 124 6.12 11.65 -5.63
C ALA A 124 6.80 12.81 -4.86
N GLY A 125 7.65 13.62 -5.51
CA GLY A 125 8.42 14.67 -4.83
C GLY A 125 9.45 14.14 -3.82
N VAL A 126 9.94 12.92 -4.03
CA VAL A 126 10.82 12.19 -3.12
C VAL A 126 12.28 12.32 -3.55
N ASP A 127 13.19 12.50 -2.58
CA ASP A 127 14.63 12.54 -2.85
C ASP A 127 15.13 11.17 -3.33
N ARG A 128 15.95 11.15 -4.38
CA ARG A 128 16.58 9.94 -4.93
C ARG A 128 17.30 9.11 -3.86
N LYS A 129 17.94 9.74 -2.87
CA LYS A 129 18.61 9.05 -1.76
C LYS A 129 17.61 8.33 -0.86
N LEU A 130 16.46 8.94 -0.59
CA LEU A 130 15.39 8.32 0.18
C LEU A 130 14.82 7.13 -0.57
N PHE A 131 14.53 7.29 -1.86
CA PHE A 131 14.08 6.17 -2.70
C PHE A 131 15.12 5.05 -2.78
N SER A 132 16.41 5.38 -2.83
CA SER A 132 17.48 4.37 -2.77
C SER A 132 17.49 3.60 -1.45
N LYS A 133 17.02 4.17 -0.33
CA LYS A 133 16.87 3.42 0.93
C LYS A 133 15.71 2.44 0.83
N ILE A 134 14.55 2.90 0.35
CA ILE A 134 13.36 2.06 0.11
C ILE A 134 13.75 0.83 -0.75
N ARG A 135 14.51 1.05 -1.82
CA ARG A 135 14.90 -0.04 -2.73
C ARG A 135 15.90 -1.04 -2.13
N LYS A 136 16.77 -0.58 -1.23
CA LYS A 136 17.83 -1.43 -0.65
C LYS A 136 17.38 -2.16 0.61
N ASP A 137 16.49 -1.55 1.37
CA ASP A 137 15.99 -2.08 2.63
C ASP A 137 14.57 -2.63 2.42
N LYS A 138 14.48 -3.95 2.37
CA LYS A 138 13.21 -4.67 2.26
C LYS A 138 12.29 -4.39 3.46
N HIS A 139 12.84 -4.09 4.63
CA HIS A 139 12.08 -3.80 5.85
C HIS A 139 12.01 -2.30 6.14
N TYR A 140 12.24 -1.46 5.13
CA TYR A 140 12.13 -0.01 5.27
C TYR A 140 10.74 0.37 5.78
N GLN A 141 10.69 1.13 6.87
CA GLN A 141 9.46 1.65 7.43
C GLN A 141 9.26 3.09 6.92
N PRO A 142 8.39 3.31 5.91
CA PRO A 142 8.09 4.65 5.43
C PRO A 142 7.25 5.41 6.46
N GLY A 143 7.39 6.74 6.51
CA GLY A 143 6.39 7.57 7.18
C GLY A 143 5.10 7.63 6.34
N TYR A 144 3.94 7.80 6.99
CA TYR A 144 2.63 7.80 6.33
C TYR A 144 2.53 8.75 5.12
N ARG A 145 3.13 9.96 5.20
CA ARG A 145 3.12 10.94 4.09
C ARG A 145 3.87 10.45 2.86
N LEU A 146 4.96 9.71 3.06
CA LEU A 146 5.72 9.11 1.97
C LEU A 146 4.86 8.06 1.23
N VAL A 147 4.08 7.28 1.97
CA VAL A 147 3.15 6.30 1.40
C VAL A 147 2.06 7.01 0.58
N TYR A 148 1.43 8.05 1.13
CA TYR A 148 0.45 8.86 0.39
C TYR A 148 1.04 9.54 -0.85
N ALA A 149 2.27 10.05 -0.77
CA ALA A 149 2.95 10.64 -1.93
C ALA A 149 3.06 9.63 -3.09
N PHE A 150 3.40 8.36 -2.81
CA PHE A 150 3.42 7.31 -3.83
C PHE A 150 2.02 6.92 -4.32
N ILE A 151 1.01 6.91 -3.45
CA ILE A 151 -0.39 6.66 -3.84
C ILE A 151 -0.82 7.67 -4.92
N PHE A 152 -0.56 8.96 -4.73
CA PHE A 152 -0.91 9.98 -5.71
C PHE A 152 0.02 9.99 -6.93
N ALA A 153 1.31 9.69 -6.75
CA ALA A 153 2.25 9.59 -7.87
C ALA A 153 1.84 8.48 -8.85
N LEU A 154 1.45 7.32 -8.33
CA LEU A 154 1.04 6.15 -9.10
C LEU A 154 -0.45 6.16 -9.48
N ARG A 155 -1.21 7.17 -9.03
CA ARG A 155 -2.66 7.30 -9.25
C ARG A 155 -3.43 6.03 -8.85
N LEU A 156 -3.11 5.50 -7.68
CA LEU A 156 -3.75 4.29 -7.18
C LEU A 156 -5.23 4.55 -6.85
N ASN A 157 -6.08 3.55 -7.10
CA ASN A 157 -7.46 3.56 -6.60
C ASN A 157 -7.49 3.30 -5.08
N ILE A 158 -8.65 3.54 -4.46
CA ILE A 158 -8.80 3.44 -3.00
C ILE A 158 -8.46 2.06 -2.43
N ASP A 159 -8.76 0.98 -3.14
CA ASP A 159 -8.50 -0.39 -2.67
C ASP A 159 -6.99 -0.69 -2.68
N THR A 160 -6.33 -0.34 -3.78
CA THR A 160 -4.88 -0.53 -3.93
C THR A 160 -4.09 0.38 -2.98
N ALA A 161 -4.60 1.60 -2.74
CA ALA A 161 -4.05 2.54 -1.78
C ALA A 161 -4.14 1.99 -0.33
N ARG A 162 -5.29 1.41 0.05
CA ARG A 162 -5.46 0.75 1.36
C ARG A 162 -4.48 -0.40 1.54
N ASP A 163 -4.30 -1.22 0.51
CA ASP A 163 -3.34 -2.32 0.57
C ASP A 163 -1.89 -1.82 0.76
N LEU A 164 -1.50 -0.74 0.08
CA LEU A 164 -0.16 -0.16 0.20
C LEU A 164 0.05 0.51 1.56
N LEU A 165 -0.98 1.14 2.13
CA LEU A 165 -0.95 1.65 3.51
C LEU A 165 -0.81 0.49 4.50
N ALA A 166 -1.58 -0.58 4.32
CA ALA A 166 -1.56 -1.74 5.19
C ALA A 166 -0.19 -2.44 5.21
N SER A 167 0.49 -2.56 4.06
CA SER A 167 1.85 -3.13 4.01
C SER A 167 2.91 -2.25 4.69
N ALA A 168 2.60 -0.99 4.96
CA ALA A 168 3.41 -0.07 5.78
C ALA A 168 2.91 0.05 7.23
N GLY A 169 1.85 -0.68 7.62
CA GLY A 169 1.29 -0.65 8.98
C GLY A 169 0.30 0.49 9.24
N TYR A 170 -0.24 1.11 8.19
CA TYR A 170 -1.19 2.23 8.28
C TYR A 170 -2.59 1.86 7.80
N THR A 171 -3.59 2.61 8.26
CA THR A 171 -4.98 2.55 7.80
C THR A 171 -5.52 3.97 7.59
N ILE A 172 -6.62 4.10 6.83
CA ILE A 172 -7.31 5.38 6.65
C ILE A 172 -8.31 5.54 7.80
N SER A 173 -8.13 6.55 8.66
CA SER A 173 -9.04 6.83 9.76
C SER A 173 -10.05 7.93 9.42
N HIS A 174 -11.35 7.63 9.48
CA HIS A 174 -12.40 8.65 9.32
C HIS A 174 -12.51 9.60 10.53
N ALA A 175 -11.73 9.40 11.59
CA ALA A 175 -11.64 10.33 12.72
C ALA A 175 -10.58 11.42 12.50
N ARG A 176 -9.74 11.29 11.46
CA ARG A 176 -8.65 12.23 11.17
C ARG A 176 -8.96 13.04 9.93
N ARG A 177 -8.87 14.37 10.06
CA ARG A 177 -9.10 15.31 8.95
C ARG A 177 -8.16 15.02 7.78
N PHE A 178 -6.88 14.74 8.08
CA PHE A 178 -5.90 14.39 7.06
C PHE A 178 -6.31 13.17 6.24
N ASP A 179 -6.68 12.07 6.90
CA ASP A 179 -7.03 10.80 6.24
C ASP A 179 -8.31 10.93 5.40
N ILE A 180 -9.29 11.71 5.88
CA ILE A 180 -10.49 12.08 5.11
C ILE A 180 -10.12 12.83 3.83
N ILE A 181 -9.24 13.83 3.93
CA ILE A 181 -8.79 14.60 2.76
C ILE A 181 -8.11 13.65 1.76
N MET A 182 -7.23 12.77 2.24
CA MET A 182 -6.56 11.79 1.38
C MET A 182 -7.59 10.90 0.66
N GLU A 183 -8.57 10.35 1.37
CA GLU A 183 -9.58 9.48 0.78
C GLU A 183 -10.43 10.19 -0.30
N VAL A 184 -10.87 11.42 -0.03
CA VAL A 184 -11.61 12.22 -1.02
C VAL A 184 -10.75 12.49 -2.24
N CYS A 185 -9.50 12.92 -2.04
CA CYS A 185 -8.57 13.20 -3.14
C CYS A 185 -8.23 11.96 -3.97
N ILE A 186 -8.09 10.78 -3.35
CA ILE A 186 -7.87 9.52 -4.06
C ILE A 186 -9.09 9.18 -4.93
N LYS A 187 -10.31 9.27 -4.38
CA LYS A 187 -11.55 8.99 -5.12
C LYS A 187 -11.79 9.96 -6.28
N ASP A 188 -11.41 11.22 -6.10
CA ASP A 188 -11.57 12.26 -7.13
C ASP A 188 -10.40 12.30 -8.12
N GLY A 189 -9.41 11.41 -7.99
CA GLY A 189 -8.28 11.32 -8.91
C GLY A 189 -7.35 12.54 -8.90
N CYS A 190 -7.24 13.20 -7.75
CA CYS A 190 -6.38 14.37 -7.58
C CYS A 190 -4.92 14.04 -7.87
N ASN A 191 -4.17 14.99 -8.43
CA ASN A 191 -2.72 14.89 -8.52
C ASN A 191 -2.06 15.43 -7.23
N ILE A 192 -0.76 15.16 -7.06
CA ILE A 192 -0.03 15.53 -5.84
C ILE A 192 0.00 17.04 -5.57
N ASP A 193 0.01 17.86 -6.63
CA ASP A 193 0.02 19.32 -6.50
C ASP A 193 -1.31 19.82 -5.94
N THR A 194 -2.44 19.36 -6.51
CA THR A 194 -3.79 19.67 -5.99
C THR A 194 -3.95 19.22 -4.54
N VAL A 195 -3.42 18.04 -4.17
CA VAL A 195 -3.48 17.58 -2.78
C VAL A 195 -2.69 18.51 -1.86
N ASN A 196 -1.49 18.93 -2.26
CA ASN A 196 -0.69 19.87 -1.48
C ASN A 196 -1.38 21.24 -1.35
N ASP A 197 -2.00 21.74 -2.41
CA ASP A 197 -2.77 22.99 -2.37
C ASP A 197 -3.98 22.89 -1.43
N VAL A 198 -4.70 21.76 -1.45
CA VAL A 198 -5.81 21.46 -0.53
C VAL A 198 -5.33 21.40 0.92
N LEU A 199 -4.23 20.69 1.18
CA LEU A 199 -3.65 20.61 2.53
C LEU A 199 -3.23 21.99 3.05
N TYR A 200 -2.59 22.80 2.19
CA TYR A 200 -2.20 24.17 2.52
C TYR A 200 -3.42 25.05 2.87
N GLU A 201 -4.47 25.02 2.05
CA GLU A 201 -5.72 25.75 2.30
C GLU A 201 -6.41 25.33 3.61
N MET A 202 -6.25 24.07 3.99
CA MET A 202 -6.82 23.50 5.23
C MET A 202 -5.90 23.68 6.45
N GLY A 203 -4.76 24.35 6.31
CA GLY A 203 -3.81 24.58 7.40
C GLY A 203 -3.05 23.32 7.85
N LEU A 204 -2.99 22.30 6.98
CA LEU A 204 -2.30 21.03 7.24
C LEU A 204 -0.95 20.99 6.53
N GLU A 205 -0.06 20.11 7.01
CA GLU A 205 1.24 19.93 6.40
C GLU A 205 1.15 19.15 5.09
N VAL A 206 1.84 19.64 4.06
CA VAL A 206 1.86 19.05 2.71
C VAL A 206 2.58 17.70 2.66
N LEU A 207 2.28 16.87 1.66
CA LEU A 207 2.85 15.51 1.53
C LEU A 207 4.35 15.52 1.24
N CYS A 208 4.76 16.35 0.28
CA CYS A 208 6.14 16.47 -0.19
C CYS A 208 6.44 17.93 -0.55
N GLY A 209 7.69 18.36 -0.41
CA GLY A 209 8.10 19.75 -0.71
C GLY A 209 8.15 20.70 0.50
N ALA A 210 7.91 20.19 1.71
CA ALA A 210 8.23 20.86 2.97
C ALA A 210 9.72 20.67 3.32
N LYS A 211 10.61 21.22 2.49
CA LYS A 211 11.93 21.61 2.97
C LYS A 211 12.08 23.09 2.68
N ASN A 212 11.86 23.87 3.72
CA ASN A 212 12.57 25.10 4.07
C ASN A 212 12.32 25.34 5.54
#